data_AF-A0A376KP72-F1
#
_entry.id   AF-A0A376KP72-F1
#
_cell.length_a   1.000
_cell.length_b   1.000
_cell.length_c   1.000
_cell.angle_alpha   90.00
_cell.angle_beta   90.00
_cell.angle_gamma   90.00
#
_symmetry.space_group_name_H-M   'P 1'
#
loop_
_entity.id
_entity.type
_entity.pdbx_description
1 polymer ?
#
loop_
_entity_poly.entity_id
_entity_poly.type
_entity_poly.pdbx_seq_one_letter_code
_entity_poly.pdbx_strand_id
1 'polypeptide(L)'
;MQIVLTPVAAGKVKATAHKCDLCAGRENGPACVENCPADALQLVTDVALSGMAKNPAACAPRRQEHQPWHASTAAQEMPVMSKVEQMQATPARGEPDKLAIEARKTGFDEIYLPFRADQAQREASRCLKCGEHSVCEWTCPLHNHIPQWIELVKAGNIDAAVELSHQTNTLPEITGRVCPQDRLCEGACTIRDEHGAVTIGNIERYISDQALAKGWRPDLSHVTKVDKRVAIIGAGPAGLACADVLTRNGVAVTVYDRHPEIGGLLTFGIPSFKLDKSLLARRREIFSAMGIHFRTQLWKWVKMSLWIRFWNNTTQVFRWRRHLPFHESGFTQ
;
A
#
# COMPACT_ATOMS: atom_id res chain seq x y z
N MET A 1 3.29 20.67 -13.37
CA MET A 1 4.38 20.38 -14.33
C MET A 1 5.05 21.69 -14.62
N GLN A 2 6.32 21.85 -14.25
CA GLN A 2 7.09 23.08 -14.46
C GLN A 2 7.95 22.91 -15.69
N ILE A 3 7.89 23.85 -16.63
CA ILE A 3 8.74 23.85 -17.82
C ILE A 3 9.92 24.77 -17.53
N VAL A 4 11.13 24.21 -17.54
CA VAL A 4 12.39 24.94 -17.37
C VAL A 4 13.01 25.15 -18.74
N LEU A 5 13.37 26.40 -19.06
CA LEU A 5 14.03 26.76 -20.31
C LEU A 5 15.52 27.00 -20.01
N THR A 6 16.39 26.10 -20.47
CA THR A 6 17.84 26.23 -20.26
C THR A 6 18.49 26.74 -21.54
N PRO A 7 19.28 27.83 -21.53
CA PRO A 7 20.00 28.31 -22.71
C PRO A 7 21.04 27.28 -23.15
N VAL A 8 21.02 26.90 -24.43
CA VAL A 8 21.97 25.92 -25.01
C VAL A 8 22.92 26.56 -26.01
N ALA A 9 22.48 27.63 -26.66
CA ALA A 9 23.29 28.47 -27.57
C ALA A 9 22.58 29.82 -27.77
N ALA A 10 23.24 30.78 -28.44
CA ALA A 10 22.62 32.06 -28.78
C ALA A 10 21.30 31.86 -29.53
N GLY A 11 20.19 32.30 -28.94
CA GLY A 11 18.84 32.16 -29.49
C GLY A 11 18.22 30.76 -29.40
N LYS A 12 18.84 29.79 -28.72
CA LYS A 12 18.29 28.43 -28.53
C LYS A 12 18.15 28.09 -27.04
N VAL A 13 16.94 27.69 -26.67
CA VAL A 13 16.61 27.18 -25.32
C VAL A 13 16.19 25.72 -25.41
N LYS A 14 16.61 24.90 -24.43
CA LYS A 14 16.12 23.54 -24.20
C LYS A 14 14.97 23.63 -23.22
N ALA A 15 13.79 23.18 -23.63
CA ALA A 15 12.63 23.10 -22.76
C ALA A 15 12.58 21.74 -22.07
N THR A 16 12.78 21.70 -20.76
CA THR A 16 12.64 20.48 -19.95
C THR A 16 11.39 20.57 -19.09
N ALA A 17 10.48 19.60 -19.26
CA ALA A 17 9.30 19.47 -18.42
C ALA A 17 9.64 18.65 -17.17
N HIS A 18 9.62 19.30 -16.02
CA HIS A 18 9.82 18.67 -14.73
C HIS A 18 8.47 18.46 -14.04
N LYS A 19 8.23 17.24 -13.53
CA LYS A 19 7.02 16.94 -12.73
C LYS A 19 6.99 17.78 -11.45
N CYS A 20 8.17 18.03 -10.87
CA CYS A 20 8.42 18.96 -9.77
C CYS A 20 9.85 19.53 -9.85
N ASP A 21 10.05 20.65 -9.17
CA ASP A 21 11.30 21.41 -9.01
C ASP A 21 12.44 20.62 -8.33
N LEU A 22 12.14 19.55 -7.56
CA LEU A 22 13.15 18.66 -6.95
C LEU A 22 14.10 18.02 -7.98
N CYS A 23 13.71 17.98 -9.26
CA CYS A 23 14.49 17.38 -10.34
C CYS A 23 15.20 18.42 -11.23
N ALA A 24 15.19 19.71 -10.88
CA ALA A 24 15.70 20.78 -11.73
C ALA A 24 17.24 20.77 -11.86
N GLY A 25 17.97 20.25 -10.87
CA GLY A 25 19.45 20.21 -10.85
C GLY A 25 20.07 18.81 -10.96
N ARG A 26 19.28 17.79 -11.30
CA ARG A 26 19.72 16.39 -11.26
C ARG A 26 20.26 15.96 -12.63
N GLU A 27 21.54 15.59 -12.71
CA GLU A 27 22.22 15.23 -13.98
C GLU A 27 21.52 14.07 -14.71
N ASN A 28 21.05 13.07 -13.97
CA ASN A 28 20.33 11.90 -14.50
C ASN A 28 18.86 12.18 -14.87
N GLY A 29 18.38 13.42 -14.73
CA GLY A 29 16.99 13.80 -14.96
C GLY A 29 16.03 13.40 -13.82
N PRO A 30 14.70 13.40 -14.07
CA PRO A 30 13.70 13.17 -13.04
C PRO A 30 13.82 11.81 -12.34
N ALA A 31 13.88 11.81 -11.01
CA ALA A 31 14.01 10.59 -10.20
C ALA A 31 12.87 9.58 -10.41
N CYS A 32 11.69 10.04 -10.84
CA CYS A 32 10.56 9.15 -11.17
C CYS A 32 10.78 8.33 -12.46
N VAL A 33 11.60 8.83 -13.39
CA VAL A 33 11.96 8.11 -14.63
C VAL A 33 13.06 7.11 -14.32
N GLU A 34 14.13 7.54 -13.64
CA GLU A 34 15.26 6.67 -13.28
C GLU A 34 14.84 5.50 -12.38
N ASN A 35 13.97 5.74 -11.39
CA ASN A 35 13.52 4.71 -10.47
C ASN A 35 12.22 4.03 -10.94
N CYS A 36 11.84 4.13 -12.22
CA CYS A 36 10.65 3.45 -12.72
C CYS A 36 10.93 1.94 -12.79
N PRO A 37 10.33 1.10 -11.93
CA PRO A 37 10.68 -0.32 -11.89
C PRO A 37 10.19 -1.09 -13.13
N ALA A 38 9.27 -0.51 -13.90
CA ALA A 38 8.68 -1.11 -15.09
C ALA A 38 9.26 -0.54 -16.40
N ASP A 39 10.22 0.39 -16.34
CA ASP A 39 10.70 1.18 -17.49
C ASP A 39 9.59 1.84 -18.31
N ALA A 40 8.41 2.03 -17.70
CA ALA A 40 7.21 2.57 -18.35
C ALA A 40 7.27 4.09 -18.50
N LEU A 41 8.15 4.75 -17.76
CA LEU A 41 8.36 6.19 -17.81
C LEU A 41 9.63 6.48 -18.60
N GLN A 42 9.53 7.32 -19.63
CA GLN A 42 10.67 7.80 -20.39
C GLN A 42 10.64 9.32 -20.46
N LEU A 43 11.82 9.94 -20.40
CA LEU A 43 11.99 11.35 -20.70
C LEU A 43 11.72 11.57 -22.19
N VAL A 44 10.61 12.23 -22.51
CA VAL A 44 10.31 12.59 -23.89
C VAL A 44 11.23 13.74 -24.29
N THR A 45 12.10 13.49 -25.26
CA THR A 45 13.01 14.50 -25.82
C THR A 45 12.31 15.37 -26.86
N ASP A 46 12.87 16.54 -27.18
CA ASP A 46 12.34 17.42 -28.23
C ASP A 46 12.24 16.71 -29.60
N VAL A 47 13.15 15.76 -29.86
CA VAL A 47 13.12 14.91 -31.06
C VAL A 47 11.93 13.95 -31.02
N ALA A 48 11.66 13.32 -29.87
CA ALA A 48 10.51 12.45 -29.69
C ALA A 48 9.18 13.23 -29.78
N LEU A 49 9.09 14.42 -29.16
CA LEU A 49 7.94 15.32 -29.29
C LEU A 49 7.69 15.72 -30.75
N SER A 50 8.76 16.08 -31.47
CA SER A 50 8.69 16.46 -32.89
C SER A 50 8.31 15.28 -33.79
N GLY A 51 8.66 14.05 -33.41
CA GLY A 51 8.24 12.82 -34.09
C GLY A 51 6.78 12.47 -33.85
N MET A 52 6.31 12.62 -32.60
CA MET A 52 4.91 12.37 -32.21
C MET A 52 3.96 13.41 -32.84
N ALA A 53 4.39 14.67 -32.94
CA ALA A 53 3.63 15.74 -33.61
C ALA A 53 3.42 15.46 -35.11
N LYS A 54 4.30 14.67 -35.75
CA LYS A 54 4.21 14.27 -37.16
C LYS A 54 3.34 13.04 -37.41
N ASN A 55 2.87 12.35 -36.36
CA ASN A 55 2.05 11.13 -36.50
C ASN A 55 0.88 11.10 -35.49
N PRO A 56 -0.18 11.90 -35.71
CA PRO A 56 -1.28 12.08 -34.75
C PRO A 56 -2.10 10.82 -34.45
N ALA A 57 -2.01 9.77 -35.27
CA ALA A 57 -2.74 8.51 -35.08
C ALA A 57 -2.22 7.65 -33.91
N ALA A 58 -1.01 7.91 -33.39
CA ALA A 58 -0.45 7.23 -32.23
C ALA A 58 -0.82 7.90 -30.88
N CYS A 59 -1.47 9.06 -30.92
CA CYS A 59 -1.71 9.94 -29.77
C CYS A 59 -3.15 9.89 -29.23
N ALA A 60 -3.92 8.82 -29.47
CA ALA A 60 -5.22 8.66 -28.83
C ALA A 60 -5.05 8.06 -27.42
N PRO A 61 -5.06 8.84 -26.32
CA PRO A 61 -5.15 8.24 -25.01
C PRO A 61 -6.50 7.54 -24.89
N ARG A 62 -6.48 6.23 -24.59
CA ARG A 62 -7.63 5.54 -24.03
C ARG A 62 -7.89 6.16 -22.66
N ARG A 63 -8.71 7.22 -22.62
CA ARG A 63 -9.19 7.83 -21.37
C ARG A 63 -10.04 6.78 -20.65
N GLN A 64 -9.42 5.99 -19.77
CA GLN A 64 -10.13 5.52 -18.60
C GLN A 64 -10.16 6.71 -17.65
N GLU A 65 -11.29 7.40 -17.63
CA GLU A 65 -11.62 8.38 -16.61
C GLU A 65 -11.64 7.65 -15.26
N HIS A 66 -10.49 7.64 -14.57
CA HIS A 66 -10.51 7.52 -13.13
C HIS A 66 -11.20 8.77 -12.59
N GLN A 67 -12.35 8.56 -11.94
CA GLN A 67 -13.06 9.63 -11.24
C GLN A 67 -12.08 10.32 -10.27
N PRO A 68 -11.93 11.65 -10.35
CA PRO A 68 -11.12 12.39 -9.40
C PRO A 68 -11.82 12.39 -8.04
N TRP A 69 -11.19 11.78 -7.03
CA TRP A 69 -11.67 11.73 -5.64
C TRP A 69 -11.44 13.05 -4.89
N HIS A 70 -11.81 14.17 -5.50
CA HIS A 70 -11.86 15.46 -4.81
C HIS A 70 -13.15 16.20 -5.14
N ALA A 71 -14.17 15.97 -4.30
CA ALA A 71 -15.12 17.02 -3.99
C ALA A 71 -14.95 17.34 -2.50
N SER A 72 -13.99 18.20 -2.16
CA SER A 72 -14.02 18.92 -0.89
C SER A 72 -13.09 20.12 -0.87
N THR A 73 -13.75 21.28 -0.83
CA THR A 73 -13.40 22.58 -0.22
C THR A 73 -12.09 23.27 -0.61
N ALA A 74 -12.27 24.53 -1.04
CA ALA A 74 -11.23 25.49 -1.35
C ALA A 74 -10.14 25.53 -0.28
N ALA A 75 -8.95 25.05 -0.63
CA ALA A 75 -7.75 25.26 0.17
C ALA A 75 -7.34 26.73 0.05
N GLN A 76 -7.19 27.39 1.20
CA GLN A 76 -6.61 28.74 1.28
C GLN A 76 -5.21 28.75 0.66
N GLU A 77 -4.96 29.71 -0.23
CA GLU A 77 -3.66 29.96 -0.85
C GLU A 77 -2.67 30.47 0.20
N MET A 78 -1.84 29.56 0.73
CA MET A 78 -0.62 29.92 1.45
C MET A 78 0.53 30.12 0.45
N PRO A 79 1.51 30.99 0.73
CA PRO A 79 2.64 31.21 -0.17
C PRO A 79 3.39 29.89 -0.38
N VAL A 80 3.43 29.46 -1.64
CA VAL A 80 3.95 28.15 -2.03
C VAL A 80 5.48 28.21 -1.96
N MET A 81 6.05 27.83 -0.82
CA MET A 81 7.46 27.44 -0.75
C MET A 81 7.73 26.40 -1.84
N SER A 82 8.83 26.54 -2.57
CA SER A 82 9.30 25.50 -3.49
C SER A 82 9.56 24.19 -2.74
N LYS A 83 9.50 23.04 -3.41
CA LYS A 83 9.76 21.76 -2.72
C LYS A 83 11.22 21.65 -2.29
N VAL A 84 12.13 22.33 -2.98
CA VAL A 84 13.53 22.43 -2.56
C VAL A 84 13.62 23.16 -1.22
N GLU A 85 12.96 24.30 -1.06
CA GLU A 85 12.93 25.03 0.23
C GLU A 85 12.23 24.20 1.32
N GLN A 86 11.15 23.49 0.99
CA GLN A 86 10.49 22.58 1.93
C GLN A 86 11.41 21.43 2.37
N MET A 87 12.17 20.85 1.44
CA MET A 87 13.15 19.81 1.74
C MET A 87 14.23 20.33 2.67
N GLN A 88 14.81 21.49 2.38
CA GLN A 88 15.82 22.13 3.22
C GLN A 88 15.31 22.47 4.63
N ALA A 89 14.03 22.82 4.75
CA ALA A 89 13.37 23.09 6.03
C ALA A 89 12.89 21.81 6.75
N THR A 90 13.08 20.63 6.17
CA THR A 90 12.62 19.37 6.77
C THR A 90 13.48 19.05 7.99
N PRO A 91 12.86 18.80 9.17
CA PRO A 91 13.61 18.46 10.39
C PRO A 91 14.36 17.12 10.25
N ALA A 92 15.03 16.65 11.30
CA ALA A 92 15.56 15.28 11.33
C ALA A 92 14.41 14.25 11.49
N ARG A 93 14.59 13.04 10.94
CA ARG A 93 13.64 11.93 11.08
C ARG A 93 13.47 11.55 12.54
N GLY A 94 12.23 11.46 13.01
CA GLY A 94 11.93 10.92 14.33
C GLY A 94 11.64 9.43 14.26
N GLU A 95 12.11 8.68 15.26
CA GLU A 95 11.78 7.27 15.42
C GLU A 95 10.62 7.09 16.42
N PRO A 96 9.82 6.02 16.29
CA PRO A 96 8.86 5.65 17.32
C PRO A 96 9.55 5.34 18.64
N ASP A 97 8.87 5.71 19.73
CA ASP A 97 9.29 5.33 21.07
C ASP A 97 9.31 3.81 21.19
N LYS A 98 10.19 3.31 22.03
CA LYS A 98 10.35 1.87 22.23
C LYS A 98 10.29 1.55 23.71
N LEU A 99 9.78 0.37 24.06
CA LEU A 99 9.77 -0.13 25.45
C LEU A 99 11.18 -0.06 26.06
N ALA A 100 11.34 0.08 27.38
CA ALA A 100 12.68 0.06 27.97
C ALA A 100 13.39 -1.29 27.71
N ILE A 101 14.71 -1.29 27.53
CA ILE A 101 15.48 -2.52 27.23
C ILE A 101 15.23 -3.61 28.27
N GLU A 102 15.19 -3.24 29.55
CA GLU A 102 14.94 -4.20 30.64
C GLU A 102 13.55 -4.85 30.54
N ALA A 103 12.53 -4.11 30.12
CA ALA A 103 11.20 -4.66 29.90
C ALA A 103 11.14 -5.62 28.69
N ARG A 104 11.91 -5.33 27.62
CA ARG A 104 11.95 -6.16 26.40
C ARG A 104 12.63 -7.51 26.60
N LYS A 105 13.47 -7.67 27.63
CA LYS A 105 14.17 -8.93 27.93
C LYS A 105 13.25 -9.97 28.56
N THR A 106 12.22 -9.53 29.26
CA THR A 106 11.37 -10.40 30.10
C THR A 106 9.99 -10.66 29.50
N GLY A 107 9.58 -9.88 28.49
CA GLY A 107 8.25 -9.94 27.89
C GLY A 107 8.28 -10.13 26.37
N PHE A 108 7.10 -10.38 25.81
CA PHE A 108 6.86 -10.48 24.37
C PHE A 108 5.96 -9.35 23.83
N ASP A 109 5.84 -8.26 24.59
CA ASP A 109 5.09 -7.08 24.18
C ASP A 109 5.73 -6.40 22.97
N GLU A 110 4.93 -5.69 22.17
CA GLU A 110 5.42 -4.97 21.00
C GLU A 110 6.51 -3.96 21.39
N ILE A 111 7.72 -4.14 20.83
CA ILE A 111 8.89 -3.33 21.18
C ILE A 111 8.69 -1.86 20.84
N TYR A 112 8.09 -1.60 19.68
CA TYR A 112 7.84 -0.27 19.15
C TYR A 112 6.46 0.19 19.59
N LEU A 113 6.39 1.32 20.26
CA LEU A 113 5.13 1.92 20.67
C LEU A 113 4.44 2.59 19.47
N PRO A 114 3.11 2.63 19.43
CA PRO A 114 2.38 3.43 18.44
C PRO A 114 2.79 4.90 18.56
N PHE A 115 2.79 5.63 17.44
CA PHE A 115 2.99 7.07 17.50
C PHE A 115 1.89 7.73 18.34
N ARG A 116 2.32 8.70 19.13
CA ARG A 116 1.40 9.72 19.64
C ARG A 116 1.01 10.69 18.52
N ALA A 117 -0.07 11.44 18.72
CA ALA A 117 -0.54 12.41 17.74
C ALA A 117 0.51 13.45 17.36
N ASP A 118 1.33 13.92 18.32
CA ASP A 118 2.42 14.87 18.07
C ASP A 118 3.54 14.26 17.20
N GLN A 119 3.89 12.99 17.44
CA GLN A 119 4.86 12.26 16.62
C GLN A 119 4.33 12.04 15.22
N ALA A 120 3.08 11.57 15.09
CA ALA A 120 2.45 11.34 13.79
C ALA A 120 2.35 12.64 12.98
N GLN A 121 1.95 13.75 13.60
CA GLN A 121 1.87 15.06 12.93
C GLN A 121 3.24 15.54 12.46
N ARG A 122 4.26 15.44 13.31
CA ARG A 122 5.63 15.83 12.98
C ARG A 122 6.22 14.98 11.86
N GLU A 123 6.02 13.66 11.88
CA GLU A 123 6.55 12.81 10.82
C GLU A 123 5.75 12.96 9.51
N ALA A 124 4.43 13.16 9.61
CA ALA A 124 3.59 13.46 8.45
C ALA A 124 4.01 14.78 7.78
N SER A 125 4.32 15.84 8.55
CA SER A 125 4.73 17.15 8.03
C SER A 125 6.00 17.12 7.19
N ARG A 126 6.84 16.09 7.33
CA ARG A 126 8.06 15.88 6.52
C ARG A 126 7.77 15.48 5.07
N CYS A 127 6.56 14.98 4.78
CA CYS A 127 6.22 14.55 3.43
C CYS A 127 6.06 15.76 2.51
N LEU A 128 6.83 15.80 1.41
CA LEU A 128 6.79 16.90 0.43
C LEU A 128 5.64 16.81 -0.59
N LYS A 129 4.82 15.75 -0.52
CA LYS A 129 3.85 15.38 -1.57
C LYS A 129 4.48 15.54 -2.97
N CYS A 130 5.51 14.74 -3.27
CA CYS A 130 6.43 14.93 -4.42
C CYS A 130 5.70 15.06 -5.77
N GLY A 131 4.51 14.48 -5.92
CA GLY A 131 3.57 14.72 -7.01
C GLY A 131 2.24 14.03 -6.71
N GLU A 132 1.33 14.00 -7.69
CA GLU A 132 0.07 13.24 -7.56
C GLU A 132 0.34 11.76 -7.35
N HIS A 133 1.14 11.16 -8.25
CA HIS A 133 1.75 9.86 -8.01
C HIS A 133 3.22 10.02 -7.68
N SER A 134 3.66 9.37 -6.59
CA SER A 134 4.99 9.54 -6.03
C SER A 134 5.81 8.25 -6.10
N VAL A 135 7.13 8.36 -5.99
CA VAL A 135 8.01 7.19 -6.07
C VAL A 135 7.72 6.17 -4.96
N CYS A 136 7.35 6.61 -3.75
CA CYS A 136 7.03 5.69 -2.66
C CYS A 136 5.75 4.87 -2.92
N GLU A 137 4.77 5.42 -3.65
CA GLU A 137 3.59 4.71 -4.14
C GLU A 137 3.96 3.67 -5.21
N TRP A 138 4.82 4.03 -6.17
CA TRP A 138 5.27 3.09 -7.21
C TRP A 138 6.10 1.93 -6.65
N THR A 139 6.95 2.19 -5.65
CA THR A 139 7.79 1.16 -5.03
C THR A 139 6.99 0.29 -4.04
N CYS A 140 5.85 0.78 -3.54
CA CYS A 140 4.95 -0.04 -2.75
C CYS A 140 4.30 -1.12 -3.64
N PRO A 141 4.42 -2.43 -3.32
CA PRO A 141 3.80 -3.49 -4.11
C PRO A 141 2.26 -3.41 -4.20
N LEU A 142 1.62 -2.66 -3.29
CA LEU A 142 0.18 -2.43 -3.28
C LEU A 142 -0.23 -1.14 -3.98
N HIS A 143 0.73 -0.31 -4.39
CA HIS A 143 0.49 1.03 -4.91
C HIS A 143 -0.39 1.89 -3.99
N ASN A 144 -0.11 1.82 -2.68
CA ASN A 144 -0.83 2.61 -1.68
C ASN A 144 -0.72 4.10 -1.98
N HIS A 145 -1.81 4.83 -1.76
CA HIS A 145 -1.92 6.29 -1.92
C HIS A 145 -1.19 7.07 -0.80
N ILE A 146 0.12 6.79 -0.65
CA ILE A 146 0.95 7.20 0.49
C ILE A 146 0.92 8.71 0.72
N PRO A 147 1.23 9.57 -0.27
CA PRO A 147 1.16 11.01 -0.06
C PRO A 147 -0.23 11.47 0.37
N GLN A 148 -1.29 10.93 -0.22
CA GLN A 148 -2.67 11.37 -0.01
C GLN A 148 -3.16 11.07 1.41
N TRP A 149 -2.95 9.85 1.93
CA TRP A 149 -3.33 9.57 3.31
C TRP A 149 -2.40 10.25 4.32
N ILE A 150 -1.13 10.57 3.97
CA ILE A 150 -0.27 11.41 4.83
C ILE A 150 -0.83 12.83 4.91
N GLU A 151 -1.30 13.41 3.81
CA GLU A 151 -1.94 14.74 3.83
C GLU A 151 -3.19 14.74 4.73
N LEU A 152 -3.98 13.66 4.70
CA LEU A 152 -5.12 13.51 5.61
C LEU A 152 -4.69 13.45 7.07
N VAL A 153 -3.57 12.78 7.39
CA VAL A 153 -2.97 12.82 8.74
C VAL A 153 -2.53 14.23 9.11
N LYS A 154 -1.87 14.97 8.21
CA LYS A 154 -1.49 16.38 8.46
C LYS A 154 -2.70 17.25 8.76
N ALA A 155 -3.83 16.98 8.12
CA ALA A 155 -5.10 17.66 8.34
C ALA A 155 -5.86 17.15 9.60
N GLY A 156 -5.31 16.16 10.32
CA GLY A 156 -5.95 15.54 11.49
C GLY A 156 -7.13 14.61 11.15
N ASN A 157 -7.38 14.32 9.87
CA ASN A 157 -8.52 13.53 9.41
C ASN A 157 -8.16 12.04 9.31
N ILE A 158 -8.07 11.38 10.47
CA ILE A 158 -7.71 9.96 10.56
C ILE A 158 -8.80 9.05 9.96
N ASP A 159 -10.06 9.45 10.06
CA ASP A 159 -11.19 8.64 9.59
C ASP A 159 -11.19 8.56 8.05
N ALA A 160 -10.89 9.66 7.34
CA ALA A 160 -10.68 9.61 5.90
C ALA A 160 -9.36 8.89 5.53
N ALA A 161 -8.30 9.06 6.34
CA ALA A 161 -7.01 8.43 6.08
C ALA A 161 -7.09 6.90 6.11
N VAL A 162 -7.86 6.33 7.06
CA VAL A 162 -8.03 4.87 7.16
C VAL A 162 -8.87 4.32 6.02
N GLU A 163 -9.92 5.03 5.60
CA GLU A 163 -10.72 4.63 4.43
C GLU A 163 -9.84 4.57 3.18
N LEU A 164 -9.05 5.62 2.96
CA LEU A 164 -8.14 5.69 1.81
C LEU A 164 -7.04 4.61 1.86
N SER A 165 -6.46 4.36 3.04
CA SER A 165 -5.47 3.31 3.23
C SER A 165 -6.03 1.91 2.91
N HIS A 166 -7.29 1.66 3.29
CA HIS A 166 -7.96 0.39 3.06
C HIS A 166 -8.46 0.15 1.64
N GLN A 167 -8.42 1.16 0.75
CA GLN A 167 -8.78 0.97 -0.65
C GLN A 167 -7.80 0.08 -1.41
N THR A 168 -6.51 0.19 -1.08
CA THR A 168 -5.42 -0.58 -1.74
C THR A 168 -4.84 -1.67 -0.84
N ASN A 169 -5.06 -1.59 0.47
CA ASN A 169 -4.47 -2.50 1.45
C ASN A 169 -5.53 -3.14 2.37
N THR A 170 -5.62 -4.47 2.34
CA THR A 170 -6.52 -5.20 3.25
C THR A 170 -6.04 -5.19 4.71
N LEU A 171 -4.73 -5.10 4.96
CA LEU A 171 -4.10 -5.29 6.28
C LEU A 171 -3.07 -4.18 6.61
N PRO A 172 -3.45 -2.89 6.59
CA PRO A 172 -2.57 -1.75 6.87
C PRO A 172 -1.99 -1.78 8.30
N GLU A 173 -2.74 -2.26 9.29
CA GLU A 173 -2.25 -2.42 10.66
C GLU A 173 -1.12 -3.46 10.78
N ILE A 174 -1.05 -4.41 9.85
CA ILE A 174 -0.03 -5.47 9.83
C ILE A 174 1.17 -5.02 8.99
N THR A 175 0.90 -4.55 7.78
CA THR A 175 1.94 -4.08 6.84
C THR A 175 2.74 -2.91 7.41
N GLY A 176 2.11 -1.98 8.13
CA GLY A 176 2.81 -0.91 8.84
C GLY A 176 3.81 -1.41 9.90
N ARG A 177 3.63 -2.64 10.43
CA ARG A 177 4.51 -3.27 11.42
C ARG A 177 5.60 -4.16 10.81
N VAL A 178 5.28 -4.88 9.74
CA VAL A 178 6.12 -6.01 9.28
C VAL A 178 6.76 -5.82 7.91
N CYS A 179 6.28 -4.87 7.09
CA CYS A 179 6.90 -4.61 5.79
C CYS A 179 8.38 -4.23 5.98
N PRO A 180 9.27 -4.64 5.06
CA PRO A 180 10.64 -4.13 5.03
C PRO A 180 10.66 -2.76 4.35
N GLN A 181 10.20 -1.71 5.03
CA GLN A 181 10.01 -0.40 4.40
C GLN A 181 11.32 0.21 3.88
N ASP A 182 12.45 -0.12 4.51
CA ASP A 182 13.81 0.26 4.12
C ASP A 182 14.17 -0.15 2.69
N ARG A 183 13.55 -1.22 2.18
CA ARG A 183 13.76 -1.73 0.80
C ARG A 183 12.60 -1.40 -0.12
N LEU A 184 11.55 -0.77 0.39
CA LEU A 184 10.30 -0.48 -0.31
C LEU A 184 10.04 1.04 -0.30
N CYS A 185 8.90 1.46 0.21
CA CYS A 185 8.41 2.83 0.14
C CYS A 185 9.33 3.85 0.84
N GLU A 186 9.88 3.52 2.01
CA GLU A 186 10.82 4.41 2.72
C GLU A 186 12.20 4.37 2.08
N GLY A 187 12.61 3.20 1.57
CA GLY A 187 13.79 3.04 0.73
C GLY A 187 13.76 3.95 -0.49
N ALA A 188 12.60 4.16 -1.12
CA ALA A 188 12.49 5.02 -2.29
C ALA A 188 12.17 6.50 -1.97
N CYS A 189 12.04 6.88 -0.70
CA CYS A 189 11.61 8.21 -0.31
C CYS A 189 12.58 9.30 -0.79
N THR A 190 12.06 10.36 -1.44
CA THR A 190 12.89 11.41 -2.06
C THR A 190 13.81 12.12 -1.08
N ILE A 191 13.39 12.30 0.17
CA ILE A 191 14.18 13.00 1.21
C ILE A 191 15.09 12.07 2.03
N ARG A 192 15.13 10.77 1.69
CA ARG A 192 15.80 9.75 2.50
C ARG A 192 17.27 10.08 2.74
N ASP A 193 17.99 10.41 1.67
CA ASP A 193 19.44 10.55 1.70
C ASP A 193 19.89 11.86 2.36
N GLU A 194 19.03 12.89 2.37
CA GLU A 194 19.35 14.21 2.94
C GLU A 194 18.88 14.37 4.39
N HIS A 195 17.65 13.93 4.71
CA HIS A 195 17.02 14.20 6.02
C HIS A 195 16.46 12.95 6.70
N GLY A 196 16.64 11.76 6.11
CA GLY A 196 15.97 10.53 6.50
C GLY A 196 14.57 10.41 5.91
N ALA A 197 14.16 9.18 5.58
CA ALA A 197 12.86 8.95 4.96
C ALA A 197 11.71 9.36 5.88
N VAL A 198 10.58 9.73 5.28
CA VAL A 198 9.31 9.80 6.03
C VAL A 198 9.03 8.40 6.60
N THR A 199 8.64 8.29 7.88
CA THR A 199 8.33 7.01 8.53
C THR A 199 6.95 6.48 8.10
N ILE A 200 6.81 6.18 6.82
CA ILE A 200 5.56 5.75 6.16
C ILE A 200 4.92 4.57 6.91
N GLY A 201 5.69 3.55 7.29
CA GLY A 201 5.16 2.37 7.98
C GLY A 201 4.56 2.69 9.35
N ASN A 202 5.20 3.58 10.11
CA ASN A 202 4.69 3.99 11.43
C ASN A 202 3.46 4.90 11.32
N ILE A 203 3.37 5.72 10.27
CA ILE A 203 2.17 6.53 10.02
C ILE A 203 1.00 5.62 9.59
N GLU A 204 1.23 4.62 8.72
CA GLU A 204 0.21 3.63 8.33
C GLU A 204 -0.30 2.84 9.54
N ARG A 205 0.62 2.42 10.43
CA ARG A 205 0.29 1.82 11.72
C ARG A 205 -0.55 2.76 12.58
N TYR A 206 -0.14 4.03 12.72
CA TYR A 206 -0.85 5.01 13.53
C TYR A 206 -2.29 5.22 13.05
N ILE A 207 -2.49 5.42 11.74
CA ILE A 207 -3.83 5.57 11.13
C ILE A 207 -4.71 4.38 11.50
N SER A 208 -4.18 3.16 11.27
CA SER A 208 -4.94 1.93 11.48
C SER A 208 -5.24 1.70 12.95
N ASP A 209 -4.26 1.86 13.84
CA ASP A 209 -4.41 1.65 15.27
C ASP A 209 -5.42 2.65 15.88
N GLN A 210 -5.40 3.93 15.47
CA GLN A 210 -6.35 4.94 15.92
C GLN A 210 -7.78 4.63 15.44
N ALA A 211 -7.95 4.32 14.15
CA ALA A 211 -9.25 3.96 13.61
C ALA A 211 -9.81 2.71 14.29
N LEU A 212 -8.98 1.68 14.48
CA LEU A 212 -9.34 0.48 15.20
C LEU A 212 -9.70 0.83 16.66
N ALA A 213 -8.94 1.67 17.37
CA ALA A 213 -9.32 2.07 18.74
C ALA A 213 -10.72 2.73 18.80
N LYS A 214 -11.12 3.49 17.76
CA LYS A 214 -12.46 4.08 17.61
C LYS A 214 -13.56 3.10 17.16
N GLY A 215 -13.24 1.82 16.98
CA GLY A 215 -14.21 0.81 16.55
C GLY A 215 -14.45 0.76 15.04
N TRP A 216 -13.58 1.36 14.22
CA TRP A 216 -13.71 1.35 12.76
C TRP A 216 -13.95 -0.05 12.20
N ARG A 217 -14.84 -0.12 11.19
CA ARG A 217 -15.20 -1.31 10.42
C ARG A 217 -15.45 -0.89 8.98
N PRO A 218 -15.08 -1.72 7.98
CA PRO A 218 -15.45 -1.47 6.59
C PRO A 218 -16.98 -1.39 6.42
N ASP A 219 -17.45 -0.37 5.73
CA ASP A 219 -18.85 -0.29 5.32
C ASP A 219 -19.10 -1.10 4.03
N LEU A 220 -20.05 -2.03 4.12
CA LEU A 220 -20.51 -2.87 2.99
C LEU A 220 -21.97 -2.59 2.61
N SER A 221 -22.58 -1.52 3.14
CA SER A 221 -23.98 -1.16 2.90
C SER A 221 -24.33 -1.02 1.41
N HIS A 222 -23.35 -0.60 0.60
CA HIS A 222 -23.48 -0.40 -0.84
C HIS A 222 -23.23 -1.66 -1.67
N VAL A 223 -22.82 -2.78 -1.05
CA VAL A 223 -22.42 -3.99 -1.77
C VAL A 223 -23.64 -4.84 -2.13
N THR A 224 -23.90 -4.96 -3.42
CA THR A 224 -24.92 -5.88 -3.95
C THR A 224 -24.39 -7.31 -3.98
N LYS A 225 -25.06 -8.22 -3.27
CA LYS A 225 -24.70 -9.64 -3.28
C LYS A 225 -24.88 -10.24 -4.67
N VAL A 226 -23.92 -11.07 -5.07
CA VAL A 226 -24.03 -11.90 -6.28
C VAL A 226 -24.32 -13.34 -5.89
N ASP A 227 -25.07 -14.07 -6.71
CA ASP A 227 -25.34 -15.52 -6.51
C ASP A 227 -24.14 -16.37 -6.92
N LYS A 228 -22.97 -16.01 -6.39
CA LYS A 228 -21.71 -16.73 -6.57
C LYS A 228 -21.10 -16.99 -5.21
N ARG A 229 -20.53 -18.18 -5.07
CA ARG A 229 -19.89 -18.63 -3.85
C ARG A 229 -18.46 -19.07 -4.17
N VAL A 230 -17.50 -18.77 -3.30
CA VAL A 230 -16.09 -19.11 -3.48
C VAL A 230 -15.53 -19.73 -2.21
N ALA A 231 -14.80 -20.84 -2.36
CA ALA A 231 -14.02 -21.45 -1.30
C ALA A 231 -12.54 -21.07 -1.46
N ILE A 232 -11.92 -20.58 -0.38
CA ILE A 232 -10.50 -20.22 -0.33
C ILE A 232 -9.79 -21.20 0.61
N ILE A 233 -8.68 -21.78 0.15
CA ILE A 233 -7.86 -22.70 0.95
C ILE A 233 -6.64 -21.95 1.46
N GLY A 234 -6.55 -21.80 2.78
CA GLY A 234 -5.52 -21.07 3.52
C GLY A 234 -5.99 -19.69 3.97
N ALA A 235 -5.91 -19.44 5.28
CA ALA A 235 -6.23 -18.19 5.95
C ALA A 235 -4.97 -17.34 6.22
N GLY A 236 -3.92 -17.48 5.40
CA GLY A 236 -2.77 -16.57 5.39
C GLY A 236 -3.09 -15.21 4.73
N PRO A 237 -2.13 -14.27 4.68
CA PRO A 237 -2.35 -12.93 4.13
C PRO A 237 -3.00 -12.93 2.74
N ALA A 238 -2.55 -13.81 1.84
CA ALA A 238 -3.08 -13.92 0.49
C ALA A 238 -4.55 -14.37 0.44
N GLY A 239 -4.91 -15.40 1.23
CA GLY A 239 -6.28 -15.89 1.29
C GLY A 239 -7.22 -14.88 1.96
N LEU A 240 -6.73 -14.18 2.98
CA LEU A 240 -7.46 -13.11 3.66
C LEU A 240 -7.70 -11.90 2.74
N ALA A 241 -6.69 -11.45 1.99
CA ALA A 241 -6.84 -10.39 1.01
C ALA A 241 -7.79 -10.78 -0.13
N CYS A 242 -7.69 -12.02 -0.62
CA CYS A 242 -8.62 -12.53 -1.63
C CYS A 242 -10.07 -12.57 -1.11
N ALA A 243 -10.27 -13.00 0.14
CA ALA A 243 -11.59 -13.02 0.77
C ALA A 243 -12.19 -11.62 0.89
N ASP A 244 -11.40 -10.65 1.38
CA ASP A 244 -11.80 -9.24 1.52
C ASP A 244 -12.28 -8.66 0.18
N VAL A 245 -11.46 -8.77 -0.87
CA VAL A 245 -11.80 -8.27 -2.21
C VAL A 245 -13.07 -8.93 -2.77
N LEU A 246 -13.18 -10.26 -2.66
CA LEU A 246 -14.36 -10.98 -3.16
C LEU A 246 -15.64 -10.60 -2.41
N THR A 247 -15.57 -10.48 -1.09
CA THR A 247 -16.71 -10.08 -0.26
C THR A 247 -17.15 -8.65 -0.55
N ARG A 248 -16.23 -7.71 -0.78
CA ARG A 248 -16.55 -6.34 -1.23
C ARG A 248 -17.20 -6.29 -2.61
N ASN A 249 -17.04 -7.33 -3.41
CA ASN A 249 -17.71 -7.49 -4.71
C ASN A 249 -18.97 -8.38 -4.62
N GLY A 250 -19.49 -8.60 -3.40
CA GLY A 250 -20.76 -9.29 -3.17
C GLY A 250 -20.70 -10.82 -3.25
N VAL A 251 -19.51 -11.41 -3.40
CA VAL A 251 -19.34 -12.87 -3.47
C VAL A 251 -19.41 -13.47 -2.07
N ALA A 252 -20.15 -14.56 -1.90
CA ALA A 252 -20.16 -15.30 -0.65
C ALA A 252 -18.89 -16.15 -0.51
N VAL A 253 -18.05 -15.82 0.46
CA VAL A 253 -16.73 -16.46 0.64
C VAL A 253 -16.72 -17.37 1.87
N THR A 254 -16.12 -18.54 1.73
CA THR A 254 -15.73 -19.37 2.87
C THR A 254 -14.23 -19.67 2.80
N VAL A 255 -13.50 -19.31 3.85
CA VAL A 255 -12.06 -19.56 4.01
C VAL A 255 -11.85 -20.77 4.89
N TYR A 256 -11.00 -21.67 4.43
CA TYR A 256 -10.71 -22.95 5.07
C TYR A 256 -9.25 -23.01 5.47
N ASP A 257 -8.96 -23.38 6.71
CA ASP A 257 -7.59 -23.52 7.20
C ASP A 257 -7.41 -24.75 8.07
N ARG A 258 -6.20 -25.29 8.06
CA ARG A 258 -5.80 -26.43 8.91
C ARG A 258 -5.59 -26.00 10.36
N HIS A 259 -5.15 -24.77 10.59
CA HIS A 259 -4.83 -24.23 11.90
C HIS A 259 -6.08 -23.72 12.60
N PRO A 260 -6.08 -23.61 13.94
CA PRO A 260 -7.23 -23.12 14.70
C PRO A 260 -7.52 -21.63 14.50
N GLU A 261 -6.48 -20.83 14.26
CA GLU A 261 -6.55 -19.39 14.06
C GLU A 261 -6.19 -18.97 12.64
N ILE A 262 -6.75 -17.85 12.20
CA ILE A 262 -6.41 -17.23 10.92
C ILE A 262 -5.04 -16.54 10.99
N GLY A 263 -4.49 -16.13 9.85
CA GLY A 263 -3.28 -15.32 9.73
C GLY A 263 -2.06 -16.10 9.23
N GLY A 264 -2.07 -17.43 9.26
CA GLY A 264 -0.93 -18.26 8.81
C GLY A 264 0.37 -17.85 9.52
N LEU A 265 1.42 -17.50 8.76
CA LEU A 265 2.69 -17.05 9.33
C LEU A 265 2.57 -15.77 10.17
N LEU A 266 1.55 -14.92 9.95
CA LEU A 266 1.33 -13.74 10.78
C LEU A 266 1.03 -14.13 12.24
N THR A 267 0.33 -15.25 12.43
CA THR A 267 -0.09 -15.75 13.73
C THR A 267 0.93 -16.72 14.33
N PHE A 268 1.42 -17.67 13.51
CA PHE A 268 2.24 -18.78 14.00
C PHE A 268 3.74 -18.62 13.76
N GLY A 269 4.16 -17.66 12.92
CA GLY A 269 5.56 -17.47 12.54
C GLY A 269 6.18 -16.21 13.14
N ILE A 270 5.55 -15.05 12.95
CA ILE A 270 6.08 -13.77 13.42
C ILE A 270 5.93 -13.71 14.94
N PRO A 271 6.97 -13.40 15.72
CA PRO A 271 6.85 -13.27 17.18
C PRO A 271 5.96 -12.09 17.63
N SER A 272 5.35 -12.20 18.81
CA SER A 272 4.42 -11.18 19.34
C SER A 272 5.08 -9.82 19.58
N PHE A 273 6.36 -9.78 19.92
CA PHE A 273 7.09 -8.52 20.14
C PHE A 273 7.27 -7.68 18.88
N LYS A 274 6.99 -8.26 17.70
CA LYS A 274 6.98 -7.58 16.40
C LYS A 274 5.56 -7.36 15.86
N LEU A 275 4.64 -8.28 16.17
CA LEU A 275 3.25 -8.22 15.72
C LEU A 275 2.33 -8.87 16.75
N ASP A 276 1.57 -8.05 17.47
CA ASP A 276 0.58 -8.51 18.44
C ASP A 276 -0.48 -9.40 17.76
N LYS A 277 -0.72 -10.57 18.36
CA LYS A 277 -1.69 -11.57 17.87
C LYS A 277 -3.13 -11.13 18.08
N SER A 278 -3.38 -10.21 19.01
CA SER A 278 -4.70 -9.61 19.22
C SER A 278 -5.22 -8.94 17.94
N LEU A 279 -4.32 -8.41 17.09
CA LEU A 279 -4.67 -7.79 15.81
C LEU A 279 -5.32 -8.79 14.85
N LEU A 280 -4.82 -10.03 14.80
CA LEU A 280 -5.37 -11.07 13.93
C LEU A 280 -6.71 -11.59 14.47
N ALA A 281 -6.85 -11.72 15.79
CA ALA A 281 -8.12 -12.04 16.42
C ALA A 281 -9.18 -10.97 16.09
N ARG A 282 -8.82 -9.70 16.24
CA ARG A 282 -9.68 -8.58 15.87
C ARG A 282 -10.01 -8.57 14.38
N ARG A 283 -9.03 -8.81 13.51
CA ARG A 283 -9.26 -8.88 12.06
C ARG A 283 -10.21 -10.02 11.67
N ARG A 284 -10.14 -11.15 12.37
CA ARG A 284 -11.10 -12.27 12.23
C ARG A 284 -12.53 -11.82 12.53
N GLU A 285 -12.73 -11.04 13.60
CA GLU A 285 -14.04 -10.50 13.96
C GLU A 285 -14.56 -9.54 12.87
N ILE A 286 -13.72 -8.62 12.40
CA ILE A 286 -14.05 -7.68 11.31
C ILE A 286 -14.51 -8.46 10.07
N PHE A 287 -13.71 -9.43 9.63
CA PHE A 287 -14.03 -10.23 8.44
C PHE A 287 -15.24 -11.13 8.62
N SER A 288 -15.46 -11.67 9.81
CA SER A 288 -16.66 -12.44 10.10
C SER A 288 -17.91 -11.56 10.03
N ALA A 289 -17.83 -10.32 10.54
CA ALA A 289 -18.91 -9.33 10.45
C ALA A 289 -19.17 -8.87 9.01
N MET A 290 -18.15 -8.85 8.16
CA MET A 290 -18.28 -8.63 6.71
C MET A 290 -19.00 -9.79 5.99
N GLY A 291 -19.19 -10.94 6.66
CA GLY A 291 -19.84 -12.13 6.09
C GLY A 291 -18.87 -13.18 5.56
N ILE A 292 -17.55 -13.05 5.80
CA ILE A 292 -16.58 -14.09 5.47
C ILE A 292 -16.73 -15.24 6.48
N HIS A 293 -17.00 -16.45 5.98
CA HIS A 293 -17.11 -17.63 6.83
C HIS A 293 -15.76 -18.32 6.99
N PHE A 294 -15.32 -18.54 8.23
CA PHE A 294 -14.10 -19.30 8.52
C PHE A 294 -14.41 -20.73 8.95
N ARG A 295 -13.67 -21.69 8.38
CA ARG A 295 -13.70 -23.11 8.71
C ARG A 295 -12.28 -23.57 9.03
N THR A 296 -11.92 -23.44 10.29
CA THR A 296 -10.58 -23.73 10.82
C THR A 296 -10.49 -25.16 11.37
N GLN A 297 -9.30 -25.59 11.78
CA GLN A 297 -9.04 -26.92 12.37
C GLN A 297 -9.35 -28.12 11.44
N LEU A 298 -9.12 -27.96 10.14
CA LEU A 298 -9.29 -29.05 9.18
C LEU A 298 -8.02 -29.90 9.07
N TRP A 299 -7.95 -30.95 9.90
CA TRP A 299 -6.81 -31.86 10.00
C TRP A 299 -6.73 -32.89 8.86
N LYS A 300 -7.88 -33.24 8.26
CA LYS A 300 -7.94 -34.11 7.10
C LYS A 300 -8.12 -33.25 5.85
N TRP A 301 -7.12 -33.29 4.97
CA TRP A 301 -7.28 -32.79 3.60
C TRP A 301 -8.41 -33.57 2.94
N VAL A 302 -9.61 -33.00 2.98
CA VAL A 302 -10.70 -33.47 2.13
C VAL A 302 -10.15 -33.33 0.71
N LYS A 303 -10.00 -34.45 -0.01
CA LYS A 303 -9.50 -34.46 -1.40
C LYS A 303 -10.25 -33.39 -2.19
N MET A 304 -9.54 -32.63 -3.04
CA MET A 304 -10.17 -31.62 -3.91
C MET A 304 -11.36 -32.20 -4.70
N SER A 305 -11.31 -33.50 -5.05
CA SER A 305 -12.41 -34.23 -5.70
C SER A 305 -13.65 -34.44 -4.82
N LEU A 306 -13.48 -34.60 -3.50
CA LEU A 306 -14.60 -34.66 -2.55
C LEU A 306 -15.25 -33.28 -2.38
N TRP A 307 -14.44 -32.22 -2.41
CA TRP A 307 -14.91 -30.84 -2.37
C TRP A 307 -15.80 -30.48 -3.55
N ILE A 308 -15.36 -30.81 -4.76
CA ILE A 308 -16.13 -30.59 -5.99
C ILE A 308 -17.47 -31.33 -5.93
N ARG A 309 -17.51 -32.54 -5.35
CA ARG A 309 -18.77 -33.30 -5.16
C ARG A 309 -19.73 -32.69 -4.13
N PHE A 310 -19.24 -32.07 -3.07
CA PHE A 310 -20.07 -31.34 -2.10
C PHE A 310 -20.63 -30.01 -2.66
N TRP A 311 -20.11 -29.54 -3.80
CA TRP A 311 -20.35 -28.23 -4.40
C TRP A 311 -20.64 -28.32 -5.92
N ASN A 312 -21.53 -29.22 -6.35
CA ASN A 312 -22.11 -29.17 -7.71
C ASN A 312 -23.43 -28.37 -7.65
N ASN A 313 -23.62 -27.25 -8.35
CA ASN A 313 -23.76 -27.17 -9.81
C ASN A 313 -23.21 -25.88 -10.50
N THR A 314 -22.42 -25.02 -9.84
CA THR A 314 -22.01 -23.71 -10.42
C THR A 314 -20.57 -23.27 -10.10
N THR A 315 -19.70 -24.17 -9.63
CA THR A 315 -18.41 -23.81 -9.02
C THR A 315 -17.29 -23.65 -10.05
N GLN A 316 -16.77 -22.43 -10.23
CA GLN A 316 -15.47 -22.20 -10.88
C GLN A 316 -14.34 -22.30 -9.85
N VAL A 317 -13.38 -23.20 -10.06
CA VAL A 317 -12.21 -23.37 -9.20
C VAL A 317 -11.05 -22.57 -9.76
N PHE A 318 -10.68 -21.48 -9.10
CA PHE A 318 -9.48 -20.72 -9.45
C PHE A 318 -8.28 -21.26 -8.69
N ARG A 319 -7.37 -21.95 -9.42
CA ARG A 319 -6.07 -22.36 -8.89
C ARG A 319 -5.04 -21.29 -9.24
N TRP A 320 -4.55 -20.55 -8.25
CA TRP A 320 -3.41 -19.66 -8.43
C TRP A 320 -2.13 -20.51 -8.58
N ARG A 321 -1.74 -20.85 -9.81
CA ARG A 321 -0.46 -21.54 -10.07
C ARG A 321 0.66 -20.49 -10.02
N ARG A 322 1.55 -20.58 -9.02
CA ARG A 322 2.94 -20.14 -9.22
C ARG A 322 3.55 -21.06 -10.29
N HIS A 323 4.11 -20.50 -11.36
CA HIS A 323 5.02 -21.22 -12.25
C HIS A 323 6.29 -21.56 -11.48
N LEU A 324 6.29 -22.72 -10.82
CA LEU A 324 7.50 -23.40 -10.39
C LEU A 324 7.41 -24.83 -10.94
N PRO A 325 8.43 -25.30 -11.69
CA PRO A 325 8.43 -26.67 -12.19
C PRO A 325 8.56 -27.63 -11.02
N PHE A 326 7.56 -28.50 -10.85
CA PHE A 326 7.60 -29.60 -9.90
C PHE A 326 8.36 -30.75 -10.59
N HIS A 327 9.57 -31.06 -10.12
CA HIS A 327 10.22 -32.31 -10.44
C HIS A 327 9.56 -33.41 -9.61
N GLU A 328 8.82 -34.31 -10.27
CA GLU A 328 8.40 -35.58 -9.69
C GLU A 328 9.65 -36.42 -9.41
N SER A 329 10.06 -36.50 -8.15
CA SER A 329 10.87 -37.64 -7.68
C SER A 329 9.90 -38.63 -7.06
N GLY A 330 9.76 -39.77 -7.73
CA GLY A 330 8.95 -40.89 -7.27
C GLY A 330 9.50 -41.44 -5.97
N PHE A 331 8.61 -41.65 -5.01
CA PHE A 331 8.83 -42.63 -3.95
C PHE A 331 7.77 -43.72 -4.11
N THR A 332 8.23 -44.84 -4.67
CA THR A 332 7.62 -46.16 -4.54
C THR A 332 7.99 -46.77 -3.19
N GLN A 333 6.99 -47.43 -2.58
CA GLN A 333 6.94 -48.14 -1.30
C GLN A 333 6.77 -47.28 -0.06
#